data_AF-A0AAU7ZXG3-F1
#
_entry.id   AF-A0AAU7ZXG3-F1
#
_cell.length_a   1.000
_cell.length_b   1.000
_cell.length_c   1.000
_cell.angle_alpha   90.00
_cell.angle_beta   90.00
_cell.angle_gamma   90.00
#
_symmetry.space_group_name_H-M   'P 1'
#
loop_
_entity.id
_entity.type
_entity.pdbx_description
1 polymer ?
#
loop_
_entity_poly.entity_id
_entity_poly.type
_entity_poly.pdbx_seq_one_letter_code
_entity_poly.pdbx_strand_id
1 'polypeptide(L)'
;MNFSSASKAMTAALYRANQGFRWNIIVLALVGVSALAVTPAAYADSYSFSFSGGGMSGSGEITYSPTAVPGVPGAYQINGISGSFTDTNAGVSNAAILGVQSTTLPTVNLDGTFLPPGGDAAGLPYSFDNLFYPGGNSPAVCPPPAPGDPEPPYPFGGGYLDIYGLYFNVAGGYGVDLWSNGVVPGFGLTYGVGDALNGTGLNTYGEPFSGTSVNVSVAPTPEPGTLLLLGTGMIGFAGSLSRRLRKRA
;
A
#
# COMPACT_ATOMS: atom_id res chain seq x y z
N MET A 1 16.32 -76.91 -23.42
CA MET A 1 16.52 -75.53 -23.95
C MET A 1 15.47 -74.63 -23.31
N ASN A 2 15.88 -73.80 -22.33
CA ASN A 2 14.96 -73.00 -21.48
C ASN A 2 14.88 -71.55 -21.96
N PHE A 3 13.91 -71.25 -22.84
CA PHE A 3 13.61 -69.88 -23.32
C PHE A 3 12.81 -69.02 -22.33
N SER A 4 12.49 -69.53 -21.14
CA SER A 4 11.60 -68.86 -20.16
C SER A 4 12.27 -67.76 -19.32
N SER A 5 13.60 -67.79 -19.17
CA SER A 5 14.32 -66.87 -18.27
C SER A 5 14.54 -65.47 -18.88
N ALA A 6 14.80 -65.38 -20.19
CA ALA A 6 15.10 -64.10 -20.86
C ALA A 6 13.88 -63.16 -20.97
N SER A 7 12.69 -63.71 -21.18
CA SER A 7 11.43 -62.93 -21.30
C SER A 7 11.04 -62.21 -20.01
N LYS A 8 11.24 -62.84 -18.85
CA LYS A 8 10.93 -62.25 -17.54
C LYS A 8 11.90 -61.13 -17.15
N ALA A 9 13.18 -61.26 -17.50
CA ALA A 9 14.19 -60.24 -17.23
C ALA A 9 13.97 -58.96 -18.07
N MET A 10 13.60 -59.11 -19.35
CA MET A 10 13.37 -57.99 -20.26
C MET A 10 12.10 -57.20 -19.90
N THR A 11 11.05 -57.89 -19.45
CA THR A 11 9.79 -57.27 -18.99
C THR A 11 9.98 -56.52 -17.66
N ALA A 12 10.79 -57.04 -16.74
CA ALA A 12 11.11 -56.36 -15.47
C ALA A 12 12.00 -55.12 -15.66
N ALA A 13 12.93 -55.14 -16.63
CA ALA A 13 13.79 -54.00 -16.95
C ALA A 13 13.01 -52.82 -17.57
N LEU A 14 12.07 -53.10 -18.48
CA LEU A 14 11.20 -52.09 -19.07
C LEU A 14 10.22 -51.50 -18.04
N TYR A 15 9.74 -52.29 -17.09
CA TYR A 15 8.88 -51.81 -16.01
C TYR A 15 9.62 -50.91 -15.02
N ARG A 16 10.88 -51.24 -14.67
CA ARG A 16 11.73 -50.41 -13.79
C ARG A 16 12.17 -49.10 -14.44
N ALA A 17 12.47 -49.09 -15.74
CA ALA A 17 12.85 -47.88 -16.46
C ALA A 17 11.68 -46.87 -16.57
N ASN A 18 10.44 -47.35 -16.70
CA ASN A 18 9.25 -46.51 -16.84
C ASN A 18 8.77 -45.91 -15.49
N GLN A 19 9.03 -46.61 -14.37
CA GLN A 19 8.69 -46.09 -13.04
C GLN A 19 9.61 -44.95 -12.57
N GLY A 20 10.92 -44.99 -12.86
CA GLY A 20 11.84 -43.91 -12.48
C GLY A 20 11.59 -42.58 -13.22
N PHE A 21 11.09 -42.64 -14.45
CA PHE A 21 10.82 -41.45 -15.27
C PHE A 21 9.52 -40.73 -14.84
N ARG A 22 8.49 -41.48 -14.47
CA ARG A 22 7.19 -40.92 -14.02
C ARG A 22 7.26 -40.31 -12.62
N TRP A 23 8.07 -40.88 -11.74
CA TRP A 23 8.28 -40.34 -10.39
C TRP A 23 9.01 -38.99 -10.40
N ASN A 24 10.00 -38.81 -11.27
CA ASN A 24 10.75 -37.56 -11.35
C ASN A 24 9.92 -36.38 -11.87
N ILE A 25 8.96 -36.62 -12.77
CA ILE A 25 8.07 -35.56 -13.29
C ILE A 25 7.05 -35.13 -12.23
N ILE A 26 6.51 -36.08 -11.46
CA ILE A 26 5.54 -35.79 -10.40
C ILE A 26 6.21 -35.01 -9.25
N VAL A 27 7.44 -35.37 -8.86
CA VAL A 27 8.20 -34.63 -7.84
C VAL A 27 8.56 -33.21 -8.31
N LEU A 28 8.96 -33.03 -9.57
CA LEU A 28 9.21 -31.69 -10.15
C LEU A 28 7.94 -30.84 -10.23
N ALA A 29 6.79 -31.44 -10.55
CA ALA A 29 5.50 -30.76 -10.55
C ALA A 29 5.03 -30.39 -9.12
N LEU A 30 5.26 -31.25 -8.13
CA LEU A 30 4.91 -30.98 -6.73
C LEU A 30 5.78 -29.86 -6.13
N VAL A 31 7.07 -29.80 -6.46
CA VAL A 31 7.98 -28.72 -6.03
C VAL A 31 7.63 -27.39 -6.69
N GLY A 32 7.14 -27.39 -7.93
CA GLY A 32 6.66 -26.18 -8.60
C GLY A 32 5.37 -25.61 -8.00
N VAL A 33 4.46 -26.47 -7.52
CA VAL A 33 3.20 -26.04 -6.89
C VAL A 33 3.42 -25.53 -5.46
N SER A 34 4.34 -26.12 -4.69
CA SER A 34 4.65 -25.64 -3.34
C SER A 34 5.47 -24.34 -3.33
N ALA A 35 6.28 -24.06 -4.36
CA ALA A 35 6.98 -22.79 -4.52
C ALA A 35 6.06 -21.61 -4.86
N LEU A 36 4.88 -21.86 -5.44
CA LEU A 36 3.86 -20.82 -5.69
C LEU A 36 3.00 -20.50 -4.45
N ALA A 37 2.96 -21.40 -3.46
CA ALA A 37 2.12 -21.24 -2.27
C ALA A 37 2.81 -20.49 -1.11
N VAL A 38 4.12 -20.23 -1.22
CA VAL A 38 4.92 -19.52 -0.21
C VAL A 38 5.63 -18.34 -0.86
N THR A 39 4.88 -17.50 -1.56
CA THR A 39 5.36 -16.13 -1.81
C THR A 39 5.08 -15.33 -0.55
N PRO A 40 6.07 -14.70 0.09
CA PRO A 40 5.76 -13.64 1.05
C PRO A 40 4.83 -12.65 0.34
N ALA A 41 3.83 -12.14 1.05
CA ALA A 41 3.06 -11.00 0.57
C ALA A 41 4.07 -9.89 0.26
N ALA A 42 4.36 -9.68 -1.03
CA ALA A 42 5.06 -8.49 -1.45
C ALA A 42 4.10 -7.34 -1.14
N TYR A 43 4.46 -6.50 -0.17
CA TYR A 43 3.76 -5.25 0.04
C TYR A 43 3.94 -4.44 -1.25
N ALA A 44 2.84 -4.02 -1.88
CA ALA A 44 2.92 -3.23 -3.09
C ALA A 44 3.70 -1.95 -2.78
N ASP A 45 4.79 -1.68 -3.53
CA ASP A 45 5.61 -0.46 -3.35
C ASP A 45 4.82 0.83 -3.65
N SER A 46 3.65 0.69 -4.28
CA SER A 46 2.74 1.77 -4.63
C SER A 46 1.28 1.35 -4.48
N TYR A 47 0.43 2.34 -4.20
CA TYR A 47 -1.02 2.19 -4.16
C TYR A 47 -1.65 3.26 -5.03
N SER A 48 -2.54 2.83 -5.92
CA SER A 48 -3.47 3.70 -6.59
C SER A 48 -4.44 4.29 -5.57
N PHE A 49 -4.71 5.59 -5.68
CA PHE A 49 -5.68 6.27 -4.86
C PHE A 49 -6.62 7.11 -5.73
N SER A 50 -7.84 7.30 -5.25
CA SER A 50 -8.75 8.31 -5.76
C SER A 50 -9.65 8.81 -4.65
N PHE A 51 -10.06 10.07 -4.76
CA PHE A 51 -11.07 10.65 -3.89
C PHE A 51 -11.98 11.60 -4.67
N SER A 52 -13.22 11.73 -4.19
CA SER A 52 -14.19 12.69 -4.74
C SER A 52 -15.29 13.02 -3.75
N GLY A 53 -15.67 14.29 -3.67
CA GLY A 53 -16.76 14.79 -2.84
C GLY A 53 -16.64 16.30 -2.62
N GLY A 54 -17.76 16.97 -2.29
CA GLY A 54 -17.76 18.40 -1.93
C GLY A 54 -17.16 19.37 -2.97
N GLY A 55 -17.14 19.00 -4.26
CA GLY A 55 -16.56 19.81 -5.33
C GLY A 55 -15.06 19.61 -5.55
N MET A 56 -14.41 18.78 -4.73
CA MET A 56 -13.00 18.40 -4.85
C MET A 56 -12.84 16.94 -5.30
N SER A 57 -11.80 16.67 -6.07
CA SER A 57 -11.42 15.32 -6.47
C SER A 57 -9.94 15.21 -6.79
N GLY A 58 -9.38 14.02 -6.63
CA GLY A 58 -8.01 13.74 -7.00
C GLY A 58 -7.80 12.24 -7.21
N SER A 59 -6.77 11.89 -7.97
CA SER A 59 -6.42 10.51 -8.23
C SER A 59 -4.98 10.37 -8.68
N GLY A 60 -4.38 9.22 -8.38
CA GLY A 60 -3.05 8.86 -8.86
C GLY A 60 -2.44 7.74 -8.05
N GLU A 61 -1.16 7.88 -7.73
CA GLU A 61 -0.36 6.84 -7.07
C GLU A 61 0.34 7.42 -5.83
N ILE A 62 0.33 6.66 -4.73
CA ILE A 62 1.09 6.91 -3.50
C ILE A 62 2.23 5.89 -3.42
N THR A 63 3.42 6.33 -3.05
CA THR A 63 4.54 5.47 -2.66
C THR A 63 4.90 5.70 -1.20
N TYR A 64 5.34 4.66 -0.52
CA TYR A 64 5.70 4.74 0.89
C TYR A 64 7.01 4.00 1.19
N SER A 65 7.60 4.29 2.34
CA SER A 65 8.80 3.63 2.83
C SER A 65 8.53 2.15 3.11
N PRO A 66 9.38 1.21 2.68
CA PRO A 66 9.21 -0.21 3.01
C PRO A 66 9.44 -0.50 4.51
N THR A 67 9.98 0.47 5.24
CA THR A 67 10.23 0.37 6.68
C THR A 67 9.08 1.01 7.44
N ALA A 68 8.47 0.24 8.34
CA ALA A 68 7.44 0.72 9.25
C ALA A 68 7.96 1.87 10.14
N VAL A 69 7.08 2.82 10.46
CA VAL A 69 7.43 3.95 11.32
C VAL A 69 7.64 3.47 12.75
N PRO A 70 8.81 3.75 13.38
CA PRO A 70 9.07 3.34 14.74
C PRO A 70 8.02 3.89 15.71
N GLY A 71 7.44 3.00 16.51
CA GLY A 71 6.46 3.38 17.54
C GLY A 71 5.04 3.59 17.04
N VAL A 72 4.77 3.61 15.73
CA VAL A 72 3.41 3.75 15.17
C VAL A 72 2.99 2.43 14.50
N PRO A 73 2.18 1.60 15.16
CA PRO A 73 1.80 0.29 14.62
C PRO A 73 1.07 0.38 13.28
N GLY A 74 1.54 -0.38 12.28
CA GLY A 74 0.90 -0.49 10.97
C GLY A 74 1.09 0.72 10.04
N ALA A 75 1.82 1.76 10.49
CA ALA A 75 2.10 2.95 9.69
C ALA A 75 3.38 2.82 8.89
N TYR A 76 3.35 3.39 7.70
CA TYR A 76 4.50 3.60 6.84
C TYR A 76 4.54 5.05 6.38
N GLN A 77 5.73 5.62 6.27
CA GLN A 77 5.87 7.01 5.82
C GLN A 77 5.64 7.10 4.31
N ILE A 78 4.70 7.94 3.89
CA ILE A 78 4.51 8.30 2.50
C ILE A 78 5.70 9.15 2.06
N ASN A 79 6.38 8.73 0.99
CA ASN A 79 7.57 9.39 0.46
C ASN A 79 7.38 9.92 -0.97
N GLY A 80 6.26 9.61 -1.61
CA GLY A 80 5.92 10.09 -2.94
C GLY A 80 4.43 10.01 -3.21
N ILE A 81 3.97 10.93 -4.04
CA ILE A 81 2.61 10.97 -4.57
C ILE A 81 2.66 11.64 -5.94
N SER A 82 1.85 11.14 -6.87
CA SER A 82 1.69 11.72 -8.20
C SER A 82 0.25 11.56 -8.65
N GLY A 83 -0.18 12.36 -9.62
CA GLY A 83 -1.54 12.31 -10.13
C GLY A 83 -2.10 13.68 -10.50
N SER A 84 -3.41 13.80 -10.41
CA SER A 84 -4.16 15.01 -10.74
C SER A 84 -5.11 15.40 -9.61
N PHE A 85 -5.33 16.70 -9.46
CA PHE A 85 -6.28 17.31 -8.54
C PHE A 85 -7.21 18.26 -9.29
N THR A 86 -8.46 18.33 -8.84
CA THR A 86 -9.49 19.26 -9.34
C THR A 86 -10.27 19.79 -8.16
N ASP A 87 -10.42 21.11 -8.09
CA ASP A 87 -11.37 21.78 -7.21
C ASP A 87 -12.26 22.70 -8.05
N THR A 88 -13.52 22.29 -8.18
CA THR A 88 -14.52 23.07 -8.93
C THR A 88 -14.94 24.34 -8.21
N ASN A 89 -14.71 24.45 -6.90
CA ASN A 89 -15.06 25.63 -6.11
C ASN A 89 -14.07 26.78 -6.35
N ALA A 90 -12.76 26.49 -6.45
CA ALA A 90 -11.71 27.44 -6.80
C ALA A 90 -11.40 27.52 -8.31
N GLY A 91 -12.10 26.74 -9.16
CA GLY A 91 -11.89 26.73 -10.61
C GLY A 91 -10.58 26.04 -11.05
N VAL A 92 -10.03 25.18 -10.20
CA VAL A 92 -8.84 24.36 -10.50
C VAL A 92 -9.28 23.11 -11.26
N SER A 93 -8.69 22.85 -12.42
CA SER A 93 -9.02 21.68 -13.24
C SER A 93 -7.78 20.89 -13.64
N ASN A 94 -7.78 19.60 -13.31
CA ASN A 94 -6.74 18.64 -13.68
C ASN A 94 -5.30 19.13 -13.42
N ALA A 95 -5.10 19.83 -12.30
CA ALA A 95 -3.80 20.33 -11.89
C ALA A 95 -2.92 19.16 -11.46
N ALA A 96 -1.65 19.17 -11.87
CA ALA A 96 -0.71 18.11 -11.55
C ALA A 96 -0.36 18.12 -10.05
N ILE A 97 -0.36 16.95 -9.43
CA ILE A 97 0.22 16.74 -8.11
C ILE A 97 1.74 16.75 -8.27
N LEU A 98 2.41 17.64 -7.53
CA LEU A 98 3.85 17.88 -7.62
C LEU A 98 4.67 17.04 -6.64
N GLY A 99 4.02 16.53 -5.59
CA GLY A 99 4.65 15.66 -4.60
C GLY A 99 4.17 15.93 -3.18
N VAL A 100 4.64 15.10 -2.25
CA VAL A 100 4.30 15.16 -0.83
C VAL A 100 5.00 16.34 -0.18
N GLN A 101 4.32 17.06 0.70
CA GLN A 101 4.99 18.04 1.55
C GLN A 101 5.84 17.32 2.58
N SER A 102 7.15 17.53 2.57
CA SER A 102 8.06 16.83 3.48
C SER A 102 7.82 17.18 4.95
N THR A 103 8.02 16.18 5.82
CA THR A 103 7.88 16.27 7.28
C THR A 103 8.78 15.22 7.93
N THR A 104 9.10 15.42 9.21
CA THR A 104 9.84 14.43 10.02
C THR A 104 8.91 13.32 10.49
N LEU A 105 9.47 12.20 10.94
CA LEU A 105 8.66 11.17 11.61
C LEU A 105 8.10 11.71 12.95
N PRO A 106 6.89 11.28 13.36
CA PRO A 106 6.32 11.69 14.63
C PRO A 106 7.14 11.16 15.80
N THR A 107 7.14 11.92 16.90
CA THR A 107 7.65 11.46 18.19
C THR A 107 6.47 10.88 18.99
N VAL A 108 6.47 9.56 19.15
CA VAL A 108 5.33 8.83 19.73
C VAL A 108 5.42 8.79 21.25
N ASN A 109 4.30 9.12 21.90
CA ASN A 109 4.11 9.00 23.35
C ASN A 109 4.00 7.53 23.77
N LEU A 110 4.13 7.26 25.07
CA LEU A 110 4.01 5.90 25.61
C LEU A 110 2.62 5.28 25.41
N ASP A 111 1.59 6.11 25.26
CA ASP A 111 0.21 5.69 24.99
C ASP A 111 -0.09 5.50 23.49
N GLY A 112 0.91 5.69 22.62
CA GLY A 112 0.77 5.55 21.17
C GLY A 112 0.26 6.81 20.45
N THR A 113 -0.06 7.88 21.19
CA THR A 113 -0.47 9.17 20.62
C THR A 113 0.74 10.01 20.19
N PHE A 114 0.55 11.00 19.35
CA PHE A 114 1.60 11.96 18.98
C PHE A 114 1.01 13.25 18.42
N LEU A 115 1.76 14.35 18.53
CA LEU A 115 1.44 15.57 17.80
C LEU A 115 1.90 15.48 16.34
N PRO A 116 1.19 16.11 15.40
CA PRO A 116 1.55 16.06 14.00
C PRO A 116 2.90 16.76 13.79
N PRO A 117 3.86 16.14 13.08
CA PRO A 117 5.16 16.74 12.81
C PRO A 117 5.10 17.88 11.78
N GLY A 118 4.07 17.94 10.93
CA GLY A 118 3.76 19.06 10.03
C GLY A 118 2.51 19.82 10.47
N GLY A 119 2.47 21.14 10.27
CA GLY A 119 1.33 21.96 10.68
C GLY A 119 1.56 23.46 10.73
N ASP A 120 0.68 24.15 11.47
CA ASP A 120 0.71 25.61 11.72
C ASP A 120 2.06 26.11 12.24
N ALA A 121 2.74 25.31 13.07
CA ALA A 121 4.07 25.64 13.58
C ALA A 121 5.13 25.80 12.47
N ALA A 122 4.89 25.20 11.30
CA ALA A 122 5.70 25.34 10.09
C ALA A 122 5.13 26.38 9.10
N GLY A 123 4.09 27.13 9.48
CA GLY A 123 3.42 28.12 8.63
C GLY A 123 2.53 27.50 7.54
N LEU A 124 2.05 26.27 7.77
CA LEU A 124 1.17 25.55 6.85
C LEU A 124 -0.25 25.49 7.43
N PRO A 125 -1.31 25.50 6.59
CA PRO A 125 -2.68 25.64 7.05
C PRO A 125 -3.35 24.35 7.56
N TYR A 126 -2.66 23.22 7.42
CA TYR A 126 -3.15 21.89 7.79
C TYR A 126 -2.09 21.17 8.61
N SER A 127 -2.53 20.40 9.60
CA SER A 127 -1.69 19.49 10.38
C SER A 127 -1.60 18.13 9.70
N PHE A 128 -0.38 17.63 9.48
CA PHE A 128 -0.16 16.37 8.76
C PHE A 128 1.05 15.61 9.27
N ASP A 129 1.06 14.30 9.02
CA ASP A 129 2.16 13.41 9.34
C ASP A 129 2.63 12.55 8.14
N ASN A 130 1.80 12.48 7.08
CA ASN A 130 1.99 11.69 5.89
C ASN A 130 2.19 10.20 6.19
N LEU A 131 1.41 9.65 7.12
CA LEU A 131 1.40 8.23 7.43
C LEU A 131 0.35 7.47 6.64
N PHE A 132 0.77 6.35 6.07
CA PHE A 132 -0.07 5.42 5.34
C PHE A 132 -0.27 4.13 6.13
N TYR A 133 -1.53 3.68 6.18
CA TYR A 133 -1.96 2.45 6.84
C TYR A 133 -2.55 1.49 5.81
N PRO A 134 -1.74 0.64 5.15
CA PRO A 134 -2.20 -0.26 4.10
C PRO A 134 -3.34 -1.21 4.52
N GLY A 135 -3.42 -1.51 5.83
CA GLY A 135 -4.47 -2.34 6.41
C GLY A 135 -5.82 -1.63 6.59
N GLY A 136 -5.92 -0.33 6.29
CA GLY A 136 -7.14 0.45 6.47
C GLY A 136 -7.54 0.63 7.94
N ASN A 137 -6.57 0.57 8.85
CA ASN A 137 -6.75 0.45 10.29
C ASN A 137 -5.96 1.49 11.09
N SER A 138 -5.92 2.74 10.60
CA SER A 138 -5.26 3.83 11.32
C SER A 138 -5.77 3.97 12.77
N PRO A 139 -4.89 4.20 13.76
CA PRO A 139 -5.30 4.36 15.15
C PRO A 139 -5.85 5.77 15.43
N ALA A 140 -6.48 5.95 16.59
CA ALA A 140 -6.72 7.29 17.13
C ALA A 140 -5.39 7.84 17.68
N VAL A 141 -4.81 8.81 16.99
CA VAL A 141 -3.44 9.30 17.26
C VAL A 141 -3.38 10.58 18.07
N CYS A 142 -4.48 11.33 18.17
CA CYS A 142 -4.51 12.60 18.89
C CYS A 142 -4.24 12.40 20.38
N PRO A 143 -3.25 13.10 20.96
CA PRO A 143 -3.03 13.10 22.39
C PRO A 143 -4.26 13.63 23.13
N PRO A 144 -4.45 13.24 24.40
CA PRO A 144 -5.49 13.86 25.21
C PRO A 144 -5.25 15.39 25.28
N PRO A 145 -6.33 16.19 25.23
CA PRO A 145 -6.27 17.63 25.36
C PRO A 145 -5.53 18.04 26.64
N ALA A 146 -4.82 19.17 26.58
CA ALA A 146 -4.11 19.69 27.74
C ALA A 146 -5.10 20.04 28.87
N PRO A 147 -4.69 19.98 30.15
CA PRO A 147 -5.56 20.40 31.25
C PRO A 147 -6.12 21.81 31.05
N GLY A 148 -7.44 21.94 30.95
CA GLY A 148 -8.13 23.21 30.71
C GLY A 148 -8.57 23.46 29.27
N ASP A 149 -8.23 22.56 28.34
CA ASP A 149 -8.81 22.54 27.00
C ASP A 149 -10.28 22.08 27.07
N PRO A 150 -11.24 22.86 26.53
CA PRO A 150 -12.65 22.48 26.54
C PRO A 150 -12.99 21.34 25.58
N GLU A 151 -12.13 21.01 24.62
CA GLU A 151 -12.42 19.97 23.62
C GLU A 151 -12.12 18.56 24.17
N PRO A 152 -12.98 17.55 23.93
CA PRO A 152 -12.66 16.17 24.27
C PRO A 152 -11.58 15.58 23.34
N PRO A 153 -10.82 14.56 23.77
CA PRO A 153 -9.89 13.87 22.88
C PRO A 153 -10.61 13.33 21.65
N TYR A 154 -10.02 13.50 20.46
CA TYR A 154 -10.56 12.91 19.25
C TYR A 154 -10.40 11.38 19.29
N PRO A 155 -11.49 10.60 19.42
CA PRO A 155 -11.37 9.20 19.83
C PRO A 155 -11.44 8.22 18.64
N PHE A 156 -11.53 8.72 17.42
CA PHE A 156 -11.81 7.90 16.24
C PHE A 156 -10.53 7.60 15.46
N GLY A 157 -10.46 6.38 14.95
CA GLY A 157 -9.45 5.90 14.01
C GLY A 157 -10.10 4.99 12.95
N GLY A 158 -9.32 4.63 11.94
CA GLY A 158 -9.70 3.75 10.85
C GLY A 158 -9.46 4.41 9.50
N GLY A 159 -9.32 3.59 8.46
CA GLY A 159 -8.98 4.06 7.13
C GLY A 159 -7.48 3.98 6.82
N TYR A 160 -7.14 4.39 5.60
CA TYR A 160 -5.78 4.31 5.06
C TYR A 160 -4.86 5.45 5.51
N LEU A 161 -5.46 6.50 6.06
CA LEU A 161 -4.82 7.67 6.64
C LEU A 161 -5.40 7.83 8.06
N ASP A 162 -4.74 8.60 8.91
CA ASP A 162 -5.30 9.03 10.19
C ASP A 162 -5.87 10.46 10.08
N ILE A 163 -6.12 11.08 11.23
CA ILE A 163 -6.70 12.42 11.36
C ILE A 163 -5.73 13.54 10.98
N TYR A 164 -4.42 13.27 10.92
CA TYR A 164 -3.43 14.22 10.42
C TYR A 164 -3.24 14.07 8.91
N GLY A 165 -3.38 12.85 8.39
CA GLY A 165 -3.56 12.68 6.95
C GLY A 165 -2.32 12.93 6.08
N LEU A 166 -2.58 13.29 4.83
CA LEU A 166 -1.61 13.38 3.75
C LEU A 166 -1.69 14.75 3.07
N TYR A 167 -0.64 15.54 3.27
CA TYR A 167 -0.50 16.86 2.67
C TYR A 167 0.43 16.84 1.46
N PHE A 168 -0.04 17.33 0.31
CA PHE A 168 0.69 17.34 -0.95
C PHE A 168 0.52 18.64 -1.73
N ASN A 169 1.55 18.96 -2.51
CA ASN A 169 1.60 20.16 -3.33
C ASN A 169 0.99 19.90 -4.70
N VAL A 170 0.26 20.88 -5.21
CA VAL A 170 -0.42 20.85 -6.51
C VAL A 170 0.00 22.07 -7.34
N ALA A 171 0.07 21.88 -8.66
CA ALA A 171 0.40 22.94 -9.60
C ALA A 171 -0.52 24.16 -9.42
N GLY A 172 0.04 25.36 -9.54
CA GLY A 172 -0.69 26.62 -9.30
C GLY A 172 -0.51 27.19 -7.88
N GLY A 173 0.36 26.60 -7.05
CA GLY A 173 0.64 27.07 -5.69
C GLY A 173 -0.35 26.55 -4.65
N TYR A 174 -1.08 25.49 -5.01
CA TYR A 174 -2.04 24.86 -4.12
C TYR A 174 -1.36 23.81 -3.24
N GLY A 175 -1.84 23.69 -2.01
CA GLY A 175 -1.57 22.54 -1.15
C GLY A 175 -2.90 21.87 -0.80
N VAL A 176 -2.91 20.55 -0.71
CA VAL A 176 -4.12 19.77 -0.45
C VAL A 176 -3.83 18.80 0.69
N ASP A 177 -4.70 18.78 1.67
CA ASP A 177 -4.70 17.81 2.76
C ASP A 177 -5.85 16.83 2.60
N LEU A 178 -5.57 15.54 2.67
CA LEU A 178 -6.56 14.45 2.65
C LEU A 178 -6.36 13.64 3.93
N TRP A 179 -7.41 13.47 4.74
CA TRP A 179 -7.32 12.77 6.01
C TRP A 179 -8.50 11.83 6.24
N SER A 180 -8.36 10.92 7.20
CA SER A 180 -9.45 10.10 7.69
C SER A 180 -9.99 10.66 8.99
N ASN A 181 -11.31 10.80 9.07
CA ASN A 181 -11.98 11.07 10.34
C ASN A 181 -12.15 9.78 11.17
N GLY A 182 -11.75 8.62 10.64
CA GLY A 182 -11.96 7.33 11.27
C GLY A 182 -13.41 6.84 11.16
N VAL A 183 -13.73 5.79 11.92
CA VAL A 183 -15.10 5.25 12.02
C VAL A 183 -15.90 6.08 13.02
N VAL A 184 -16.67 7.03 12.50
CA VAL A 184 -17.50 7.95 13.31
C VAL A 184 -18.87 7.31 13.60
N PRO A 185 -19.34 7.30 14.87
CA PRO A 185 -20.66 6.79 15.22
C PRO A 185 -21.78 7.43 14.39
N GLY A 186 -22.61 6.60 13.75
CA GLY A 186 -23.72 7.04 12.91
C GLY A 186 -23.36 7.33 11.44
N PHE A 187 -22.07 7.49 11.11
CA PHE A 187 -21.61 7.80 9.75
C PHE A 187 -20.72 6.70 9.15
N GLY A 188 -20.05 5.91 9.99
CA GLY A 188 -19.08 4.91 9.54
C GLY A 188 -17.71 5.52 9.24
N LEU A 189 -16.90 4.83 8.43
CA LEU A 189 -15.61 5.35 7.99
C LEU A 189 -15.82 6.56 7.09
N THR A 190 -15.22 7.70 7.44
CA THR A 190 -15.34 8.95 6.67
C THR A 190 -13.98 9.59 6.45
N TYR A 191 -13.83 10.33 5.35
CA TYR A 191 -12.63 11.07 4.98
C TYR A 191 -12.98 12.52 4.71
N GLY A 192 -12.03 13.41 4.97
CA GLY A 192 -12.12 14.83 4.64
C GLY A 192 -10.99 15.25 3.72
N VAL A 193 -11.24 16.32 2.96
CA VAL A 193 -10.22 17.01 2.17
C VAL A 193 -10.36 18.51 2.35
N GLY A 194 -9.22 19.20 2.31
CA GLY A 194 -9.13 20.66 2.32
C GLY A 194 -8.00 21.11 1.41
N ASP A 195 -8.12 22.30 0.85
CA ASP A 195 -7.09 22.90 0.00
C ASP A 195 -6.69 24.29 0.47
N ALA A 196 -5.48 24.68 0.11
CA ALA A 196 -4.88 25.96 0.44
C ALA A 196 -4.22 26.56 -0.79
N LEU A 197 -4.16 27.88 -0.84
CA LEU A 197 -3.45 28.62 -1.87
C LEU A 197 -2.36 29.45 -1.22
N ASN A 198 -1.11 29.23 -1.63
CA ASN A 198 0.07 29.94 -1.12
C ASN A 198 0.15 29.92 0.43
N GLY A 199 -0.16 28.77 1.03
CA GLY A 199 -0.13 28.57 2.48
C GLY A 199 -1.34 29.12 3.24
N THR A 200 -2.30 29.74 2.55
CA THR A 200 -3.56 30.19 3.16
C THR A 200 -4.65 29.16 2.89
N GLY A 201 -5.22 28.57 3.94
CA GLY A 201 -6.35 27.64 3.84
C GLY A 201 -7.52 28.28 3.08
N LEU A 202 -7.98 27.60 2.04
CA LEU A 202 -9.17 27.96 1.28
C LEU A 202 -10.35 27.28 1.97
N ASN A 203 -10.93 28.01 2.91
CA ASN A 203 -12.02 27.50 3.73
C ASN A 203 -13.17 26.96 2.88
N THR A 204 -13.36 25.63 2.91
CA THR A 204 -14.66 25.01 2.67
C THR A 204 -15.06 24.31 3.96
N TYR A 205 -15.65 25.05 4.89
CA TYR A 205 -16.28 24.48 6.09
C TYR A 205 -17.66 23.96 5.69
N GLY A 206 -17.74 22.68 5.32
CA GLY A 206 -18.99 22.01 5.02
C GLY A 206 -19.00 20.65 5.68
N GLU A 207 -19.83 20.50 6.72
CA GLU A 207 -19.93 19.38 7.66
C GLU A 207 -19.01 19.55 8.91
N PRO A 208 -19.19 18.79 10.02
CA PRO A 208 -18.72 19.19 11.36
C PRO A 208 -17.19 19.16 11.56
N PHE A 209 -16.42 19.05 10.47
CA PHE A 209 -14.97 19.01 10.45
C PHE A 209 -14.42 20.13 9.55
N SER A 210 -13.20 20.59 9.80
CA SER A 210 -12.51 21.54 8.92
C SER A 210 -12.26 20.91 7.55
N GLY A 211 -13.06 21.22 6.52
CA GLY A 211 -12.94 20.68 5.17
C GLY A 211 -14.26 20.20 4.58
N THR A 212 -14.19 19.42 3.50
CA THR A 212 -15.37 18.77 2.91
C THR A 212 -15.25 17.25 2.91
N SER A 213 -16.38 16.57 3.04
CA SER A 213 -16.43 15.10 3.04
C SER A 213 -16.19 14.53 1.65
N VAL A 214 -15.39 13.47 1.58
CA VAL A 214 -15.06 12.76 0.34
C VAL A 214 -15.16 11.24 0.51
N ASN A 215 -15.45 10.57 -0.60
CA ASN A 215 -15.23 9.13 -0.70
C ASN A 215 -13.79 8.90 -1.13
N VAL A 216 -13.12 7.94 -0.51
CA VAL A 216 -11.73 7.55 -0.82
C VAL A 216 -11.69 6.08 -1.24
N SER A 217 -10.94 5.79 -2.30
CA SER A 217 -10.61 4.44 -2.74
C SER A 217 -9.10 4.31 -2.86
N VAL A 218 -8.57 3.25 -2.27
CA VAL A 218 -7.14 2.92 -2.29
C VAL A 218 -7.01 1.45 -2.64
N ALA A 219 -6.14 1.12 -3.58
CA ALA A 219 -5.89 -0.26 -3.99
C ALA A 219 -4.40 -0.48 -4.29
N PRO A 220 -3.83 -1.65 -3.93
CA PRO A 220 -2.45 -1.97 -4.25
C PRO A 220 -2.26 -1.93 -5.76
N THR A 221 -1.20 -1.25 -6.20
CA THR A 221 -0.90 -1.14 -7.62
C THR A 221 -0.26 -2.45 -8.09
N PRO A 222 -0.83 -3.14 -9.09
CA PRO A 222 -0.32 -4.43 -9.52
C PRO A 222 1.16 -4.34 -9.92
N GLU A 223 2.01 -5.17 -9.31
CA GLU A 223 3.41 -5.25 -9.74
C GLU A 223 3.48 -5.71 -11.20
N PRO A 224 4.27 -5.04 -12.05
CA PRO A 224 4.37 -5.39 -13.46
C PRO A 224 5.12 -6.71 -13.65
N GLY A 225 4.41 -7.85 -13.63
CA GLY A 225 4.81 -9.15 -14.19
C GLY A 225 6.14 -9.76 -13.74
N THR A 226 6.88 -9.15 -12.82
CA THR A 226 8.21 -9.57 -12.34
C THR A 226 8.17 -10.97 -11.74
N LEU A 227 7.12 -11.30 -10.99
CA LEU A 227 6.90 -12.65 -10.48
C LEU A 227 6.64 -13.67 -11.61
N LEU A 228 5.91 -13.28 -12.64
CA LEU A 228 5.68 -14.12 -13.82
C LEU A 228 7.00 -14.33 -14.59
N LEU A 229 7.80 -13.27 -14.74
CA LEU A 229 9.11 -13.32 -15.39
C LEU A 229 10.11 -14.16 -14.58
N LEU A 230 10.11 -14.03 -13.26
CA LEU A 230 10.93 -14.83 -12.35
C LEU A 230 10.53 -16.31 -12.42
N GLY A 231 9.23 -16.60 -12.36
CA GLY A 231 8.70 -17.96 -12.46
C GLY A 231 9.03 -18.62 -13.79
N THR A 232 8.82 -17.93 -14.90
CA THR A 232 9.17 -18.44 -16.24
C THR A 232 10.69 -18.55 -16.43
N GLY A 233 11.47 -17.63 -15.87
CA GLY A 233 12.93 -17.67 -15.86
C GLY A 233 13.48 -18.89 -15.11
N MET A 234 12.95 -19.22 -13.94
CA MET A 234 13.34 -20.41 -13.17
C MET A 234 13.01 -21.71 -13.92
N ILE A 235 11.85 -21.79 -14.57
CA ILE A 235 11.47 -22.93 -15.40
C ILE A 235 12.44 -23.09 -16.59
N GLY A 236 12.77 -21.99 -17.27
CA GLY A 236 13.77 -21.96 -18.34
C GLY A 236 15.15 -22.43 -17.85
N PHE A 237 15.58 -21.95 -16.68
CA PHE A 237 16.85 -22.34 -16.06
C PHE A 237 16.89 -23.83 -15.71
N ALA A 238 15.88 -24.35 -15.02
CA ALA A 238 15.77 -25.76 -14.67
C ALA A 238 15.77 -26.67 -15.92
N GLY A 239 15.07 -26.25 -16.98
CA GLY A 239 15.09 -26.92 -18.28
C GLY A 239 16.48 -26.95 -18.92
N SER A 240 17.23 -25.84 -18.85
CA SER A 240 18.59 -25.75 -19.40
C SER A 240 19.58 -26.63 -18.63
N LEU A 241 19.49 -26.68 -17.30
CA LEU A 241 20.33 -27.49 -16.44
C LEU A 241 20.08 -28.98 -16.68
N SER A 242 18.81 -29.37 -16.79
CA SER A 242 18.40 -30.75 -17.08
C SER A 242 18.92 -31.24 -18.43
N ARG A 243 18.94 -30.39 -19.46
CA ARG A 243 19.52 -30.72 -20.76
C ARG A 243 21.04 -30.93 -20.68
N ARG A 244 21.74 -30.14 -19.87
CA ARG A 244 23.20 -30.24 -19.72
C ARG A 244 23.63 -31.51 -19.00
N LEU A 245 22.92 -31.89 -17.95
CA LEU A 245 23.21 -33.10 -17.18
C LEU A 245 22.97 -34.38 -17.99
N ARG A 246 21.91 -34.43 -18.83
CA ARG A 246 21.62 -35.57 -19.71
C ARG A 246 22.62 -35.76 -20.86
N LYS A 247 23.40 -34.75 -21.22
CA LYS A 247 24.45 -34.86 -22.25
C LYS A 247 25.80 -35.34 -21.70
N ARG A 248 25.95 -35.45 -20.38
CA ARG A 248 27.19 -35.86 -19.70
C ARG A 248 27.11 -37.25 -19.04
N ALA A 249 25.91 -37.85 -19.03
CA ALA A 249 25.67 -39.24 -18.63
C ALA A 249 25.49 -40.09 -19.90
#